data_AF-M0DUE8-F1
#
_entry.id   AF-M0DUE8-F1
#
_cell.length_a   1.000
_cell.length_b   1.000
_cell.length_c   1.000
_cell.angle_alpha   90.00
_cell.angle_beta   90.00
_cell.angle_gamma   90.00
#
_symmetry.space_group_name_H-M   'P 1'
#
loop_
_entity.id
_entity.type
_entity.pdbx_description
1 polymer ?
#
loop_
_entity_poly.entity_id
_entity_poly.type
_entity_poly.pdbx_seq_one_letter_code
_entity_poly.pdbx_strand_id
1 'polypeptide(L)'
;SDRGEAGWGYLEDENTLVVSAEYDSAMSHVVMIARALLDPKTFDQVLTEDRLAELDGLIEDGTYVRGSRNLGWLADSVDSAGEYVDVLEDARDELLDMTRSLAHEDYECETSEYLSRITKTAMGLAGTAFHVLDLLDIDVVWEARLPDYNRHPERYGEDNAELLATTLAKNAPIAATYGNHVVRRLLFEDRDEKRRQSFDPVVDASNPYANLIASISVVGDFGNRADHVAGVIEDRLSN
;
A
#
# COMPACT_ATOMS: atom_id res chain seq x y z
N SER A 1 21.47 -12.00 -2.25
CA SER A 1 20.36 -11.06 -2.06
C SER A 1 19.75 -10.87 -3.43
N ASP A 2 18.56 -11.43 -3.65
CA ASP A 2 17.85 -11.25 -4.90
C ASP A 2 17.26 -9.83 -4.89
N ARG A 3 17.75 -8.96 -5.76
CA ARG A 3 17.57 -7.49 -5.69
C ARG A 3 16.11 -7.02 -5.84
N GLY A 4 15.17 -7.92 -6.13
CA GLY A 4 13.76 -7.63 -6.35
C GLY A 4 12.80 -8.37 -5.42
N GLU A 5 13.28 -9.02 -4.36
CA GLU A 5 12.39 -9.76 -3.47
C GLU A 5 11.66 -8.83 -2.50
N ALA A 6 10.34 -8.97 -2.48
CA ALA A 6 9.49 -8.36 -1.47
C ALA A 6 9.85 -8.95 -0.10
N GLY A 7 10.13 -8.09 0.86
CA GLY A 7 10.43 -8.45 2.23
C GLY A 7 9.15 -8.54 3.06
N TRP A 8 9.09 -9.56 3.90
CA TRP A 8 7.97 -9.83 4.79
C TRP A 8 8.52 -10.29 6.14
N GLY A 9 8.00 -9.73 7.22
CA GLY A 9 8.27 -10.19 8.58
C GLY A 9 7.13 -9.80 9.50
N TYR A 10 6.75 -10.69 10.40
CA TYR A 10 5.72 -10.42 11.40
C TYR A 10 6.33 -10.48 12.80
N LEU A 11 6.19 -9.38 13.53
CA LEU A 11 6.61 -9.24 14.92
C LEU A 11 5.40 -9.56 15.80
N GLU A 12 5.22 -10.85 16.10
CA GLU A 12 4.03 -11.36 16.80
C GLU A 12 3.82 -10.68 18.18
N ASP A 13 4.91 -10.49 18.93
CA ASP A 13 4.87 -9.82 20.24
C ASP A 13 4.42 -8.34 20.16
N GLU A 14 4.58 -7.71 19.00
CA GLU A 14 4.22 -6.31 18.74
C GLU A 14 2.96 -6.18 17.86
N ASN A 15 2.32 -7.29 17.48
CA ASN A 15 1.23 -7.35 16.49
C ASN A 15 1.51 -6.51 15.23
N THR A 16 2.77 -6.51 14.78
CA THR A 16 3.25 -5.59 13.73
C THR A 16 3.73 -6.37 12.50
N LEU A 17 3.13 -6.07 11.34
CA LEU A 17 3.57 -6.58 10.04
C LEU A 17 4.57 -5.61 9.40
N VAL A 18 5.77 -6.10 9.10
CA VAL A 18 6.79 -5.37 8.36
C VAL A 18 6.78 -5.84 6.91
N VAL A 19 6.43 -4.93 6.00
CA VAL A 19 6.51 -5.14 4.55
C VAL A 19 7.57 -4.24 3.97
N SER A 20 8.39 -4.77 3.07
CA SER A 20 9.60 -4.08 2.68
C SER A 20 9.97 -4.29 1.22
N ALA A 21 10.45 -3.25 0.54
CA ALA A 21 10.87 -3.35 -0.86
C ALA A 21 12.12 -2.51 -1.14
N GLU A 22 13.07 -3.07 -1.91
CA GLU A 22 14.15 -2.24 -2.47
C GLU A 22 13.54 -1.23 -3.45
N TYR A 23 13.87 0.04 -3.27
CA TYR A 23 13.41 1.09 -4.17
C TYR A 23 14.26 1.10 -5.44
N ASP A 24 13.60 0.88 -6.57
CA ASP A 24 14.19 0.95 -7.91
C ASP A 24 13.41 1.93 -8.81
N SER A 25 12.07 1.87 -8.76
CA SER A 25 11.17 2.81 -9.38
C SER A 25 9.86 2.92 -8.61
N ALA A 26 9.08 3.98 -8.84
CA ALA A 26 7.77 4.16 -8.19
C ALA A 26 6.83 2.96 -8.38
N MET A 27 6.72 2.44 -9.61
CA MET A 27 5.86 1.28 -9.91
C MET A 27 6.37 0.02 -9.21
N SER A 28 7.65 -0.32 -9.40
CA SER A 28 8.22 -1.55 -8.81
C SER A 28 8.08 -1.54 -7.29
N HIS A 29 8.29 -0.39 -6.66
CA HIS A 29 8.15 -0.24 -5.22
C HIS A 29 6.72 -0.57 -4.75
N VAL A 30 5.71 0.07 -5.34
CA VAL A 30 4.31 -0.19 -4.93
C VAL A 30 3.88 -1.63 -5.25
N VAL A 31 4.32 -2.19 -6.38
CA VAL A 31 4.06 -3.60 -6.72
C VAL A 31 4.63 -4.54 -5.66
N MET A 32 5.88 -4.32 -5.24
CA MET A 32 6.53 -5.17 -4.23
C MET A 32 5.90 -5.03 -2.86
N ILE A 33 5.44 -3.83 -2.49
CA ILE A 33 4.71 -3.62 -1.25
C ILE A 33 3.34 -4.32 -1.27
N ALA A 34 2.58 -4.19 -2.35
CA ALA A 34 1.32 -4.92 -2.52
C ALA A 34 1.54 -6.45 -2.43
N ARG A 35 2.60 -6.95 -3.08
CA ARG A 35 2.97 -8.36 -3.04
C ARG A 35 3.37 -8.83 -1.65
N ALA A 36 4.11 -8.03 -0.88
CA ALA A 36 4.45 -8.36 0.50
C ALA A 36 3.21 -8.36 1.40
N LEU A 37 2.35 -7.35 1.29
CA LEU A 37 1.11 -7.26 2.08
C LEU A 37 0.22 -8.47 1.86
N LEU A 38 0.12 -8.94 0.63
CA LEU A 38 -0.71 -10.08 0.22
C LEU A 38 0.08 -11.39 0.09
N ASP A 39 1.27 -11.47 0.70
CA ASP A 39 2.02 -12.72 0.74
C ASP A 39 1.17 -13.82 1.41
N PRO A 40 1.21 -15.08 0.94
CA PRO A 40 0.48 -16.18 1.58
C PRO A 40 0.70 -16.25 3.09
N LYS A 41 1.89 -15.89 3.58
CA LYS A 41 2.20 -15.82 5.01
C LYS A 41 1.34 -14.79 5.76
N THR A 42 0.94 -13.70 5.14
CA THR A 42 0.00 -12.74 5.76
C THR A 42 -1.32 -13.43 6.05
N PHE A 43 -1.86 -14.20 5.11
CA PHE A 43 -3.12 -14.92 5.31
C PHE A 43 -2.98 -16.05 6.34
N ASP A 44 -1.88 -16.81 6.26
CA ASP A 44 -1.66 -17.95 7.14
C ASP A 44 -1.32 -17.56 8.59
N GLN A 45 -0.64 -16.44 8.81
CA GLN A 45 -0.02 -16.10 10.11
C GLN A 45 -0.57 -14.82 10.75
N VAL A 46 -1.15 -13.91 9.97
CA VAL A 46 -1.54 -12.58 10.43
C VAL A 46 -3.06 -12.39 10.33
N LEU A 47 -3.66 -12.81 9.22
CA LEU A 47 -5.09 -12.78 8.94
C LEU A 47 -5.70 -14.19 9.11
N THR A 48 -5.44 -14.81 10.26
CA THR A 48 -5.99 -16.13 10.59
C THR A 48 -7.52 -16.12 10.59
N GLU A 49 -8.15 -17.27 10.38
CA GLU A 49 -9.62 -17.44 10.38
C GLU A 49 -10.31 -16.77 11.59
N ASP A 50 -9.77 -16.97 12.79
CA ASP A 50 -10.31 -16.36 14.03
C ASP A 50 -10.30 -14.83 14.01
N ARG A 51 -9.29 -14.21 13.40
CA ARG A 51 -9.19 -12.74 13.27
C ARG A 51 -10.12 -12.24 12.18
N LEU A 52 -10.16 -12.92 11.03
CA LEU A 52 -11.05 -12.55 9.93
C LEU A 52 -12.52 -12.59 10.33
N ALA A 53 -12.91 -13.52 11.20
CA ALA A 53 -14.27 -13.61 11.74
C ALA A 53 -14.71 -12.32 12.48
N GLU A 54 -13.78 -11.50 12.98
CA GLU A 54 -14.09 -10.19 13.57
C GLU A 54 -14.63 -9.19 12.53
N LEU A 55 -14.31 -9.40 11.25
CA LEU A 55 -14.77 -8.56 10.14
C LEU A 55 -16.04 -9.07 9.46
N ASP A 56 -16.51 -10.30 9.74
CA ASP A 56 -17.60 -10.92 8.97
C ASP A 56 -18.85 -10.04 8.88
N GLY A 57 -19.35 -9.53 10.02
CA GLY A 57 -20.52 -8.66 10.03
C GLY A 57 -20.30 -7.33 9.32
N LEU A 58 -19.06 -6.84 9.26
CA LEU A 58 -18.69 -5.62 8.56
C LEU A 58 -18.57 -5.84 7.04
N ILE A 59 -18.08 -7.01 6.64
CA ILE A 59 -17.96 -7.44 5.24
C ILE A 59 -19.33 -7.78 4.65
N GLU A 60 -20.17 -8.52 5.38
CA GLU A 60 -21.53 -8.91 4.98
C GLU A 60 -22.41 -7.69 4.70
N ASP A 61 -22.42 -6.66 5.57
CA ASP A 61 -23.07 -5.39 5.24
C ASP A 61 -22.33 -4.72 4.08
N GLY A 62 -21.01 -4.57 4.22
CA GLY A 62 -20.11 -4.07 3.20
C GLY A 62 -20.29 -2.59 2.84
N THR A 63 -21.48 -2.01 3.09
CA THR A 63 -21.83 -0.62 2.79
C THR A 63 -20.86 0.34 3.46
N TYR A 64 -20.56 0.10 4.73
CA TYR A 64 -19.66 0.96 5.50
C TYR A 64 -18.23 0.88 4.99
N VAL A 65 -17.68 -0.33 4.84
CA VAL A 65 -16.28 -0.50 4.42
C VAL A 65 -16.05 -0.12 2.96
N ARG A 66 -17.03 -0.30 2.08
CA ARG A 66 -16.97 0.24 0.71
C ARG A 66 -17.03 1.76 0.70
N GLY A 67 -17.88 2.37 1.52
CA GLY A 67 -18.14 3.81 1.52
C GLY A 67 -17.11 4.65 2.28
N SER A 68 -16.49 4.11 3.33
CA SER A 68 -15.54 4.84 4.20
C SER A 68 -14.11 4.33 4.03
N ARG A 69 -13.88 3.03 4.25
CA ARG A 69 -12.58 2.35 4.21
C ARG A 69 -12.10 1.98 2.81
N ASN A 70 -12.93 2.25 1.78
CA ASN A 70 -12.65 1.98 0.37
C ASN A 70 -12.06 0.58 0.11
N LEU A 71 -12.56 -0.45 0.79
CA LEU A 71 -12.13 -1.82 0.57
C LEU A 71 -12.44 -2.22 -0.89
N GLY A 72 -11.40 -2.29 -1.72
CA GLY A 72 -11.49 -2.64 -3.14
C GLY A 72 -11.75 -4.13 -3.32
N TRP A 73 -12.17 -4.55 -4.52
CA TRP A 73 -12.54 -5.95 -4.83
C TRP A 73 -13.68 -6.55 -3.98
N LEU A 74 -14.20 -5.82 -3.00
CA LEU A 74 -15.34 -6.24 -2.20
C LEU A 74 -16.63 -6.04 -3.00
N ALA A 75 -17.05 -7.05 -3.75
CA ALA A 75 -18.33 -7.06 -4.46
C ALA A 75 -19.51 -7.25 -3.48
N ASP A 76 -20.72 -6.89 -3.91
CA ASP A 76 -21.94 -7.09 -3.10
C ASP A 76 -22.31 -8.58 -2.90
N SER A 77 -21.62 -9.49 -3.58
CA SER A 77 -21.81 -10.95 -3.47
C SER A 77 -20.82 -11.63 -2.53
N VAL A 78 -19.94 -10.87 -1.89
CA VAL A 78 -18.95 -11.38 -0.94
C VAL A 78 -19.55 -11.23 0.45
N ASP A 79 -19.88 -12.35 1.08
CA ASP A 79 -20.72 -12.37 2.28
C ASP A 79 -19.92 -12.73 3.55
N SER A 80 -18.61 -12.99 3.44
CA SER A 80 -17.72 -13.24 4.58
C SER A 80 -16.30 -12.72 4.36
N ALA A 81 -15.55 -12.52 5.44
CA ALA A 81 -14.16 -12.11 5.39
C ALA A 81 -13.26 -13.19 4.75
N GLY A 82 -13.59 -14.47 4.92
CA GLY A 82 -12.90 -15.58 4.26
C GLY A 82 -13.05 -15.53 2.74
N GLU A 83 -14.28 -15.39 2.23
CA GLU A 83 -14.50 -15.19 0.78
C GLU A 83 -13.80 -13.93 0.26
N TYR A 84 -13.74 -12.87 1.08
CA TYR A 84 -13.02 -11.67 0.69
C TYR A 84 -11.51 -11.89 0.58
N VAL A 85 -10.92 -12.72 1.44
CA VAL A 85 -9.52 -13.13 1.32
C VAL A 85 -9.27 -13.85 0.00
N ASP A 86 -10.09 -14.83 -0.37
CA ASP A 86 -9.96 -15.55 -1.64
C ASP A 86 -9.95 -14.57 -2.84
N VAL A 87 -10.85 -13.57 -2.81
CA VAL A 87 -10.91 -12.52 -3.84
C VAL A 87 -9.64 -11.67 -3.88
N LEU A 88 -9.03 -11.36 -2.73
CA LEU A 88 -7.77 -10.62 -2.67
C LEU A 88 -6.57 -11.46 -3.14
N GLU A 89 -6.59 -12.77 -2.90
CA GLU A 89 -5.60 -13.70 -3.43
C GLU A 89 -5.66 -13.80 -4.96
N ASP A 90 -6.87 -13.93 -5.52
CA ASP A 90 -7.07 -13.91 -6.97
C ASP A 90 -6.57 -12.59 -7.58
N ALA A 91 -6.90 -11.45 -6.96
CA ALA A 91 -6.45 -10.15 -7.43
C ALA A 91 -4.93 -9.96 -7.31
N ARG A 92 -4.28 -10.53 -6.29
CA ARG A 92 -2.81 -10.61 -6.18
C ARG A 92 -2.25 -11.41 -7.35
N ASP A 93 -2.82 -12.57 -7.65
CA ASP A 93 -2.34 -13.45 -8.70
C ASP A 93 -2.49 -12.79 -10.09
N GLU A 94 -3.59 -12.06 -10.32
CA GLU A 94 -3.76 -11.20 -11.48
C GLU A 94 -2.64 -10.14 -11.58
N LEU A 95 -2.30 -9.45 -10.48
CA LEU A 95 -1.20 -8.48 -10.48
C LEU A 95 0.14 -9.16 -10.84
N LEU A 96 0.41 -10.34 -10.29
CA LEU A 96 1.63 -11.10 -10.60
C LEU A 96 1.67 -11.49 -12.07
N ASP A 97 0.55 -11.95 -12.64
CA ASP A 97 0.45 -12.27 -14.05
C ASP A 97 0.64 -11.03 -14.93
N MET A 98 0.09 -9.87 -14.56
CA MET A 98 0.35 -8.62 -15.28
C MET A 98 1.84 -8.24 -15.29
N THR A 99 2.54 -8.42 -14.16
CA THR A 99 3.99 -8.16 -14.11
C THR A 99 4.79 -9.19 -14.92
N ARG A 100 4.33 -10.43 -15.00
CA ARG A 100 4.91 -11.47 -15.86
C ARG A 100 4.71 -11.13 -17.34
N SER A 101 3.51 -10.73 -17.73
CA SER A 101 3.21 -10.25 -19.09
C SER A 101 4.06 -9.05 -19.47
N LEU A 102 4.26 -8.09 -18.55
CA LEU A 102 5.17 -6.96 -18.78
C LEU A 102 6.60 -7.45 -19.07
N ALA A 103 7.12 -8.39 -18.29
CA ALA A 103 8.46 -8.92 -18.46
C ALA A 103 8.67 -9.70 -19.77
N HIS A 104 7.61 -10.27 -20.32
CA HIS A 104 7.63 -10.99 -21.61
C HIS A 104 7.15 -10.15 -22.79
N GLU A 105 6.84 -8.87 -22.57
CA GLU A 105 6.24 -7.97 -23.57
C GLU A 105 4.94 -8.54 -24.18
N ASP A 106 4.17 -9.30 -23.38
CA ASP A 106 2.96 -10.02 -23.78
C ASP A 106 1.70 -9.29 -23.31
N TYR A 107 1.38 -8.18 -23.97
CA TYR A 107 0.18 -7.36 -23.72
C TYR A 107 -0.24 -6.60 -24.98
N GLU A 108 -1.55 -6.37 -25.12
CA GLU A 108 -2.11 -5.86 -26.39
C GLU A 108 -2.19 -4.33 -26.49
N CYS A 109 -2.03 -3.60 -25.39
CA CYS A 109 -2.15 -2.14 -25.35
C CYS A 109 -0.80 -1.42 -25.36
N GLU A 110 -0.84 -0.09 -25.41
CA GLU A 110 0.38 0.73 -25.30
C GLU A 110 1.10 0.47 -23.96
N THR A 111 2.43 0.39 -24.01
CA THR A 111 3.24 0.08 -22.81
C THR A 111 2.95 1.03 -21.65
N SER A 112 2.77 2.33 -21.93
CA SER A 112 2.44 3.33 -20.91
C SER A 112 1.07 3.11 -20.28
N GLU A 113 0.08 2.64 -21.05
CA GLU A 113 -1.23 2.27 -20.55
C GLU A 113 -1.14 1.02 -19.67
N TYR A 114 -0.37 0.02 -20.09
CA TYR A 114 -0.18 -1.21 -19.34
C TYR A 114 0.53 -0.97 -17.99
N LEU A 115 1.61 -0.18 -18.00
CA LEU A 115 2.29 0.25 -16.77
C LEU A 115 1.37 1.03 -15.83
N SER A 116 0.50 1.89 -16.38
CA SER A 116 -0.51 2.61 -15.60
C SER A 116 -1.52 1.67 -14.96
N ARG A 117 -1.96 0.64 -15.67
CA ARG A 117 -2.85 -0.40 -15.14
C ARG A 117 -2.18 -1.17 -14.00
N ILE A 118 -0.96 -1.67 -14.19
CA ILE A 118 -0.18 -2.35 -13.13
C ILE A 118 -0.08 -1.48 -11.89
N THR A 119 0.35 -0.23 -12.06
CA THR A 119 0.55 0.70 -10.95
C THR A 119 -0.75 0.95 -10.18
N LYS A 120 -1.86 1.18 -10.87
CA LYS A 120 -3.17 1.42 -10.24
C LYS A 120 -3.69 0.17 -9.51
N THR A 121 -3.55 -1.00 -10.10
CA THR A 121 -3.92 -2.28 -9.46
C THR A 121 -3.11 -2.48 -8.18
N ALA A 122 -1.79 -2.33 -8.24
CA ALA A 122 -0.92 -2.46 -7.08
C ALA A 122 -1.24 -1.45 -5.97
N MET A 123 -1.48 -0.17 -6.32
CA MET A 123 -1.88 0.85 -5.35
C MET A 123 -3.22 0.52 -4.68
N GLY A 124 -4.20 0.05 -5.46
CA GLY A 124 -5.50 -0.35 -4.93
C GLY A 124 -5.37 -1.53 -3.97
N LEU A 125 -4.60 -2.55 -4.35
CA LEU A 125 -4.37 -3.73 -3.51
C LEU A 125 -3.63 -3.38 -2.22
N ALA A 126 -2.54 -2.60 -2.30
CA ALA A 126 -1.81 -2.14 -1.13
C ALA A 126 -2.72 -1.33 -0.19
N GLY A 127 -3.49 -0.37 -0.73
CA GLY A 127 -4.43 0.42 0.05
C GLY A 127 -5.49 -0.45 0.74
N THR A 128 -6.12 -1.36 0.01
CA THR A 128 -7.05 -2.34 0.59
C THR A 128 -6.41 -3.13 1.73
N ALA A 129 -5.22 -3.69 1.53
CA ALA A 129 -4.55 -4.50 2.54
C ALA A 129 -4.18 -3.69 3.80
N PHE A 130 -3.65 -2.47 3.65
CA PHE A 130 -3.42 -1.59 4.80
C PHE A 130 -4.71 -1.35 5.59
N HIS A 131 -5.82 -1.09 4.91
CA HIS A 131 -7.09 -0.84 5.58
C HIS A 131 -7.72 -2.06 6.24
N VAL A 132 -7.52 -3.27 5.69
CA VAL A 132 -7.93 -4.52 6.33
C VAL A 132 -7.11 -4.76 7.60
N LEU A 133 -5.79 -4.59 7.53
CA LEU A 133 -4.90 -4.76 8.68
C LEU A 133 -5.24 -3.77 9.81
N ASP A 134 -5.47 -2.50 9.47
CA ASP A 134 -5.86 -1.47 10.45
C ASP A 134 -7.27 -1.72 11.04
N LEU A 135 -8.21 -2.33 10.29
CA LEU A 135 -9.50 -2.73 10.85
C LEU A 135 -9.40 -3.87 11.87
N LEU A 136 -8.30 -4.62 11.83
CA LEU A 136 -7.98 -5.72 12.75
C LEU A 136 -6.94 -5.29 13.81
N ASP A 137 -6.71 -3.99 13.96
CA ASP A 137 -5.73 -3.42 14.88
C ASP A 137 -4.30 -3.99 14.71
N ILE A 138 -3.92 -4.32 13.47
CA ILE A 138 -2.57 -4.79 13.11
C ILE A 138 -1.75 -3.62 12.61
N ASP A 139 -0.67 -3.30 13.34
CA ASP A 139 0.26 -2.26 12.97
C ASP A 139 1.05 -2.68 11.72
N VAL A 140 1.34 -1.72 10.84
CA VAL A 140 2.13 -1.98 9.64
C VAL A 140 3.34 -1.05 9.57
N VAL A 141 4.50 -1.63 9.30
CA VAL A 141 5.70 -0.89 8.88
C VAL A 141 5.90 -1.10 7.39
N TRP A 142 5.73 -0.03 6.63
CA TRP A 142 6.08 0.05 5.22
C TRP A 142 7.53 0.55 5.08
N GLU A 143 8.43 -0.38 4.77
CA GLU A 143 9.85 -0.10 4.62
C GLU A 143 10.28 0.05 3.14
N ALA A 144 10.91 1.17 2.82
CA ALA A 144 11.62 1.39 1.56
C ALA A 144 13.13 1.22 1.77
N ARG A 145 13.71 0.20 1.11
CA ARG A 145 15.14 -0.13 1.23
C ARG A 145 15.97 0.50 0.12
N LEU A 146 17.10 1.07 0.50
CA LEU A 146 18.14 1.63 -0.36
C LEU A 146 19.51 1.04 0.06
N PRO A 147 19.72 -0.28 -0.07
CA PRO A 147 20.82 -0.99 0.60
C PRO A 147 22.21 -0.54 0.12
N ASP A 148 22.32 -0.10 -1.14
CA ASP A 148 23.60 0.30 -1.75
C ASP A 148 23.73 1.83 -1.96
N TYR A 149 22.93 2.65 -1.26
CA TYR A 149 22.84 4.10 -1.50
C TYR A 149 24.21 4.81 -1.52
N ASN A 150 25.05 4.56 -0.52
CA ASN A 150 26.37 5.16 -0.41
C ASN A 150 27.40 4.59 -1.41
N ARG A 151 27.26 3.32 -1.79
CA ARG A 151 28.20 2.62 -2.70
C ARG A 151 27.94 2.93 -4.17
N HIS A 152 26.69 3.16 -4.52
CA HIS A 152 26.22 3.44 -5.87
C HIS A 152 25.45 4.77 -5.91
N PRO A 153 26.09 5.91 -5.60
CA PRO A 153 25.43 7.21 -5.62
C PRO A 153 24.88 7.59 -7.00
N GLU A 154 25.44 7.06 -8.08
CA GLU A 154 24.91 7.21 -9.43
C GLU A 154 23.56 6.49 -9.62
N ARG A 155 23.34 5.38 -8.89
CA ARG A 155 22.07 4.65 -8.88
C ARG A 155 21.04 5.35 -8.02
N TYR A 156 21.46 6.13 -7.03
CA TYR A 156 20.58 6.70 -6.01
C TYR A 156 20.81 8.19 -5.75
N GLY A 157 21.27 8.94 -6.76
CA GLY A 157 21.65 10.35 -6.61
C GLY A 157 20.52 11.23 -6.10
N GLU A 158 20.75 12.55 -6.00
CA GLU A 158 19.77 13.51 -5.48
C GLU A 158 18.38 13.31 -6.12
N ASP A 159 18.33 13.13 -7.44
CA ASP A 159 17.10 12.84 -8.20
C ASP A 159 16.34 11.59 -7.69
N ASN A 160 17.03 10.54 -7.25
CA ASN A 160 16.39 9.30 -6.81
C ASN A 160 15.91 9.36 -5.35
N ALA A 161 16.58 10.11 -4.47
CA ALA A 161 16.04 10.43 -3.15
C ALA A 161 14.76 11.28 -3.28
N GLU A 162 14.76 12.26 -4.19
CA GLU A 162 13.56 13.05 -4.52
C GLU A 162 12.44 12.20 -5.14
N LEU A 163 12.77 11.25 -6.02
CA LEU A 163 11.80 10.34 -6.61
C LEU A 163 11.21 9.38 -5.58
N LEU A 164 12.03 8.83 -4.66
CA LEU A 164 11.53 8.04 -3.53
C LEU A 164 10.61 8.89 -2.66
N ALA A 165 11.07 10.07 -2.23
CA ALA A 165 10.27 10.98 -1.41
C ALA A 165 8.94 11.31 -2.11
N THR A 166 8.97 11.57 -3.41
CA THR A 166 7.77 11.81 -4.23
C THR A 166 6.86 10.58 -4.28
N THR A 167 7.44 9.39 -4.41
CA THR A 167 6.70 8.12 -4.41
C THR A 167 6.01 7.92 -3.06
N LEU A 168 6.73 8.08 -1.95
CA LEU A 168 6.19 7.95 -0.61
C LEU A 168 5.09 8.99 -0.38
N ALA A 169 5.32 10.27 -0.67
CA ALA A 169 4.32 11.32 -0.48
C ALA A 169 3.04 11.11 -1.31
N LYS A 170 3.17 10.67 -2.57
CA LYS A 170 2.00 10.40 -3.43
C LYS A 170 1.20 9.19 -3.00
N ASN A 171 1.83 8.22 -2.33
CA ASN A 171 1.20 6.97 -1.94
C ASN A 171 0.87 6.90 -0.44
N ALA A 172 1.47 7.70 0.43
CA ALA A 172 1.11 7.76 1.85
C ALA A 172 -0.41 7.90 2.09
N PRO A 173 -1.18 8.65 1.27
CA PRO A 173 -2.64 8.71 1.42
C PRO A 173 -3.39 7.38 1.25
N ILE A 174 -2.81 6.36 0.60
CA ILE A 174 -3.43 5.00 0.51
C ILE A 174 -3.28 4.22 1.83
N ALA A 175 -2.38 4.65 2.71
CA ALA A 175 -2.13 4.08 4.03
C ALA A 175 -2.45 5.12 5.12
N ALA A 176 -3.50 5.94 4.91
CA ALA A 176 -3.88 6.99 5.83
C ALA A 176 -5.40 7.11 5.97
N THR A 177 -5.84 7.48 7.17
CA THR A 177 -7.25 7.63 7.51
C THR A 177 -7.53 8.98 8.18
N TYR A 178 -8.69 9.54 7.89
CA TYR A 178 -9.30 10.58 8.72
C TYR A 178 -10.56 10.00 9.37
N GLY A 179 -10.47 9.66 10.65
CA GLY A 179 -11.43 8.75 11.27
C GLY A 179 -11.41 7.41 10.53
N ASN A 180 -12.54 7.00 9.95
CA ASN A 180 -12.64 5.77 9.14
C ASN A 180 -12.61 6.02 7.62
N HIS A 181 -12.25 7.22 7.18
CA HIS A 181 -12.28 7.57 5.77
C HIS A 181 -10.87 7.54 5.17
N VAL A 182 -10.71 6.84 4.04
CA VAL A 182 -9.43 6.78 3.32
C VAL A 182 -9.06 8.15 2.76
N VAL A 183 -7.89 8.66 3.16
CA VAL A 183 -7.43 10.00 2.75
C VAL A 183 -7.26 10.10 1.24
N ARG A 184 -6.73 9.05 0.59
CA ARG A 184 -6.56 9.02 -0.87
C ARG A 184 -7.87 9.28 -1.60
N ARG A 185 -8.99 8.75 -1.09
CA ARG A 185 -10.31 8.90 -1.70
C ARG A 185 -10.90 10.28 -1.43
N LEU A 186 -10.67 10.85 -0.25
CA LEU A 186 -11.15 12.19 0.09
C LEU A 186 -10.48 13.30 -0.72
N LEU A 187 -9.15 13.22 -0.88
CA LEU A 187 -8.36 14.33 -1.42
C LEU A 187 -8.07 14.22 -2.92
N PHE A 188 -8.09 13.00 -3.47
CA PHE A 188 -7.54 12.75 -4.80
C PHE A 188 -8.43 11.85 -5.68
N GLU A 189 -9.67 11.54 -5.27
CA GLU A 189 -10.64 10.86 -6.13
C GLU A 189 -11.36 11.89 -7.00
N ASP A 190 -11.20 11.78 -8.31
CA ASP A 190 -11.80 12.65 -9.30
C ASP A 190 -12.98 11.99 -10.05
N ARG A 191 -13.20 10.68 -9.87
CA ARG A 191 -14.30 9.96 -10.53
C ARG A 191 -15.61 10.15 -9.76
N ASP A 192 -16.56 10.86 -10.38
CA ASP A 192 -17.87 11.19 -9.77
C ASP A 192 -18.66 9.98 -9.26
N GLU A 193 -18.58 8.85 -9.94
CA GLU A 193 -19.25 7.62 -9.49
C GLU A 193 -18.67 7.12 -8.16
N LYS A 194 -17.33 7.09 -8.03
CA LYS A 194 -16.66 6.68 -6.79
C LYS A 194 -16.88 7.70 -5.69
N ARG A 195 -16.90 8.99 -6.00
CA ARG A 195 -17.23 10.03 -5.02
C ARG A 195 -18.64 9.86 -4.44
N ARG A 196 -19.65 9.62 -5.29
CA ARG A 196 -21.05 9.41 -4.84
C ARG A 196 -21.25 8.20 -3.94
N GLN A 197 -20.42 7.18 -4.09
CA GLN A 197 -20.42 5.99 -3.23
C GLN A 197 -19.68 6.22 -1.90
N SER A 198 -19.02 7.36 -1.71
CA SER A 198 -18.24 7.65 -0.51
C SER A 198 -19.10 8.30 0.55
N PHE A 199 -18.82 7.98 1.82
CA PHE A 199 -19.35 8.77 2.93
C PHE A 199 -18.49 10.00 3.17
N ASP A 200 -19.14 11.13 3.40
CA ASP A 200 -18.47 12.37 3.78
C ASP A 200 -18.02 12.29 5.25
N PRO A 201 -16.75 12.63 5.55
CA PRO A 201 -16.28 12.68 6.92
C PRO A 201 -16.88 13.90 7.62
N VAL A 202 -17.14 13.76 8.92
CA VAL A 202 -17.38 14.92 9.79
C VAL A 202 -16.02 15.47 10.20
N VAL A 203 -15.62 16.60 9.62
CA VAL A 203 -14.32 17.22 9.91
C VAL A 203 -14.36 17.99 11.22
N ASP A 204 -13.55 17.56 12.18
CA ASP A 204 -13.22 18.32 13.38
C ASP A 204 -12.24 19.44 13.02
N ALA A 205 -12.73 20.67 13.02
CA ALA A 205 -11.90 21.84 12.72
C ALA A 205 -10.77 22.07 13.74
N SER A 206 -10.86 21.50 14.95
CA SER A 206 -9.80 21.58 15.97
C SER A 206 -8.72 20.52 15.79
N ASN A 207 -9.01 19.44 15.06
CA ASN A 207 -8.06 18.40 14.66
C ASN A 207 -8.33 17.93 13.22
N PRO A 208 -7.92 18.72 12.21
CA PRO A 208 -8.18 18.41 10.80
C PRO A 208 -7.16 17.43 10.20
N TYR A 209 -6.27 16.84 11.00
CA TYR A 209 -5.17 16.01 10.53
C TYR A 209 -5.60 14.54 10.41
N ALA A 210 -5.14 13.90 9.34
CA ALA A 210 -5.25 12.46 9.15
C ALA A 210 -4.10 11.72 9.85
N ASN A 211 -4.30 10.43 10.13
CA ASN A 211 -3.30 9.55 10.71
C ASN A 211 -2.80 8.56 9.65
N LEU A 212 -1.51 8.26 9.67
CA LEU A 212 -0.97 7.12 8.96
C LEU A 212 -1.35 5.84 9.70
N ILE A 213 -1.84 4.85 8.97
CA ILE A 213 -2.12 3.49 9.47
C ILE A 213 -1.01 2.51 9.09
N ALA A 214 -0.01 2.98 8.33
CA ALA A 214 1.26 2.31 8.17
C ALA A 214 2.39 3.29 8.44
N SER A 215 3.26 2.94 9.38
CA SER A 215 4.50 3.66 9.64
C SER A 215 5.43 3.51 8.44
N ILE A 216 5.94 4.62 7.90
CA ILE A 216 6.87 4.60 6.77
C ILE A 216 8.31 4.64 7.30
N SER A 217 9.12 3.67 6.89
CA SER A 217 10.54 3.58 7.23
C SER A 217 11.40 3.62 5.97
N VAL A 218 12.50 4.37 5.99
CA VAL A 218 13.47 4.42 4.89
C VAL A 218 14.81 3.93 5.40
N VAL A 219 15.28 2.81 4.87
CA VAL A 219 16.43 2.06 5.41
C VAL A 219 17.49 1.89 4.33
N GLY A 220 18.75 2.20 4.64
CA GLY A 220 19.84 2.08 3.68
C GLY A 220 21.21 2.38 4.27
N ASP A 221 22.26 2.02 3.53
CA ASP A 221 23.62 2.49 3.83
C ASP A 221 23.75 3.92 3.30
N PHE A 222 23.33 4.91 4.08
CA PHE A 222 23.34 6.32 3.66
C PHE A 222 24.70 7.01 3.87
N GLY A 223 25.61 6.40 4.64
CA GLY A 223 26.89 7.03 5.00
C GLY A 223 26.73 8.45 5.53
N ASN A 224 27.49 9.40 4.98
CA ASN A 224 27.43 10.81 5.33
C ASN A 224 26.27 11.59 4.68
N ARG A 225 25.38 10.92 3.93
CA ARG A 225 24.23 11.53 3.25
C ARG A 225 22.90 11.32 3.98
N ALA A 226 22.91 10.66 5.15
CA ALA A 226 21.70 10.35 5.91
C ALA A 226 20.83 11.59 6.17
N ASP A 227 21.43 12.68 6.66
CA ASP A 227 20.71 13.92 6.95
C ASP A 227 20.12 14.58 5.70
N HIS A 228 20.81 14.46 4.56
CA HIS A 228 20.30 14.98 3.28
C HIS A 228 19.09 14.18 2.81
N VAL A 229 19.17 12.84 2.83
CA VAL A 229 18.05 11.97 2.43
C VAL A 229 16.84 12.18 3.34
N ALA A 230 17.07 12.25 4.66
CA ALA A 230 16.02 12.56 5.62
C ALA A 230 15.37 13.92 5.33
N GLY A 231 16.16 14.97 5.12
CA GLY A 231 15.66 16.31 4.79
C GLY A 231 14.81 16.34 3.52
N VAL A 232 15.24 15.67 2.44
CA VAL A 232 14.47 15.60 1.19
C VAL A 232 13.11 14.90 1.40
N ILE A 233 13.07 13.85 2.22
CA ILE A 233 11.83 13.14 2.54
C ILE A 233 10.92 14.00 3.42
N GLU A 234 11.45 14.61 4.48
CA GLU A 234 10.72 15.50 5.38
C GLU A 234 10.11 16.69 4.64
N ASP A 235 10.90 17.34 3.78
CA ASP A 235 10.45 18.46 2.96
C ASP A 235 9.32 18.05 2.03
N ARG A 236 9.41 16.86 1.42
CA ARG A 236 8.38 16.39 0.48
C ARG A 236 7.10 15.93 1.19
N LEU A 237 7.18 15.37 2.38
CA LEU A 237 6.01 14.93 3.16
C LEU A 237 5.29 16.09 3.87
N SER A 238 5.99 17.20 4.09
CA SER A 238 5.44 18.40 4.75
C SER A 238 4.73 19.36 3.80
N ASN A 239 4.83 19.16 2.48
CA ASN A 239 4.26 20.01 1.42
C ASN A 239 3.17 19.29 0.62
#